data_AF-A0A9D8KV31-F1
#
_entry.id   AF-A0A9D8KV31-F1
#
_cell.length_a   1.000
_cell.length_b   1.000
_cell.length_c   1.000
_cell.angle_alpha   90.00
_cell.angle_beta   90.00
_cell.angle_gamma   90.00
#
_symmetry.space_group_name_H-M   'P 1'
#
loop_
_entity.id
_entity.type
_entity.pdbx_description
1 polymer ?
#
loop_
_entity_poly.entity_id
_entity_poly.type
_entity_poly.pdbx_seq_one_letter_code
_entity_poly.pdbx_strand_id
1 'polypeptide(L)'
;MRDILITLIILGLIPFILGKPRVGVYVWAWLAMMVPHRMAFGFAQTMPFSHMVALATLAGFLFSRDRHPFPSSSITTTYLLFLLWMTVTSFFAIDSGAAIFDRWVFVVKIHFFIFLTVMLIRGREQIEALLWVITLSIGFYGMKGGLWTVTTGGGGRVWGPGGGVIAGNNELGVALVMVVPFMYYLFQTATHRYVRYGMVFLIATNFLGILGTQSRGALLAVVGMTFFVAMKSKKPVLTTLILGGVLLLGILFMPETWTGRMSTIESFDQDSSAMSRIYTWKTLWTLALDRPLVGAGFNADIPTVFAMYAPRDMSFDWQGQVYVAHSIYFQALGEHGFPGLLLYVLIGILAWRKANEVAAKARHEPEFAAWAPLLMRMSQASLAGFAVGGAFLSLVHFDLPYYMVGFVVLVDATINERRKSASTREVQEAVPRPTS
;
A
#
# COMPACT_ATOMS: atom_id res chain seq x y z
N MET A 1 -11.36 23.22 17.46
CA MET A 1 -10.66 22.28 18.38
C MET A 1 -9.79 21.25 17.65
N ARG A 2 -10.32 20.50 16.67
CA ARG A 2 -9.53 19.49 15.92
C ARG A 2 -8.33 20.09 15.16
N ASP A 3 -8.51 21.26 14.55
CA ASP A 3 -7.44 22.01 13.89
C ASP A 3 -6.25 22.30 14.81
N ILE A 4 -6.53 22.85 16.00
CA ILE A 4 -5.52 23.17 17.02
C ILE A 4 -4.82 21.89 17.48
N LEU A 5 -5.58 20.83 17.79
CA LEU A 5 -5.02 19.56 18.25
C LEU A 5 -4.05 18.95 17.22
N ILE A 6 -4.48 18.84 15.96
CA ILE A 6 -3.64 18.27 14.89
C ILE A 6 -2.39 19.13 14.68
N THR A 7 -2.55 20.45 14.67
CA THR A 7 -1.44 21.40 14.50
C THR A 7 -0.44 21.28 15.65
N LEU A 8 -0.91 21.24 16.91
CA LEU A 8 -0.05 21.07 18.08
C LEU A 8 0.69 19.73 18.07
N ILE A 9 0.03 18.64 17.66
CA ILE A 9 0.69 17.33 17.53
C ILE A 9 1.80 17.41 16.46
N ILE A 10 1.49 17.92 15.27
CA ILE A 10 2.46 17.94 14.15
C ILE A 10 3.62 18.87 14.47
N LEU A 11 3.35 20.11 14.89
CA LEU A 11 4.40 21.08 15.22
C LEU A 11 5.18 20.64 16.46
N GLY A 12 4.53 20.05 17.45
CA GLY A 12 5.16 19.50 18.64
C GLY A 12 6.09 18.32 18.33
N LEU A 13 5.85 17.58 17.23
CA LEU A 13 6.72 16.49 16.79
C LEU A 13 7.95 16.97 16.01
N ILE A 14 7.95 18.18 15.45
CA ILE A 14 9.08 18.71 14.64
C ILE A 14 10.42 18.67 15.40
N PRO A 15 10.54 19.14 16.65
CA PRO A 15 11.80 19.04 17.41
C PRO A 15 12.30 17.60 17.56
N PHE A 16 11.38 16.64 17.76
CA PHE A 16 11.73 15.22 17.86
C PHE A 16 12.18 14.63 16.52
N ILE A 17 11.60 15.09 15.41
CA ILE A 17 12.02 14.71 14.06
C ILE A 17 13.44 15.19 13.79
N LEU A 18 13.77 16.43 14.16
CA LEU A 18 15.12 16.98 13.99
C LEU A 18 16.16 16.20 14.82
N GLY A 19 15.82 15.78 16.04
CA GLY A 19 16.71 14.97 16.88
C GLY A 19 16.78 13.49 16.48
N LYS A 20 15.68 12.91 15.99
CA LYS A 20 15.54 11.50 15.61
C LYS A 20 14.76 11.42 14.28
N PRO A 21 15.43 11.49 13.11
CA PRO A 21 14.76 11.56 11.81
C PRO A 21 13.83 10.37 11.52
N ARG A 22 14.04 9.21 12.17
CA ARG A 22 13.11 8.08 12.12
C ARG A 22 11.68 8.41 12.58
N VAL A 23 11.52 9.37 13.51
CA VAL A 23 10.18 9.88 13.90
C VAL A 23 9.52 10.55 12.70
N GLY A 24 10.31 11.23 11.86
CA GLY A 24 9.85 11.90 10.65
C GLY A 24 9.19 10.94 9.65
N VAL A 25 9.78 9.77 9.43
CA VAL A 25 9.18 8.76 8.53
C VAL A 25 7.93 8.11 9.10
N TYR A 26 7.82 7.98 10.43
CA TYR A 26 6.56 7.55 11.06
C TYR A 26 5.46 8.60 10.88
N VAL A 27 5.77 9.88 11.13
CA VAL A 27 4.81 10.98 10.96
C VAL A 27 4.42 11.13 9.49
N TRP A 28 5.36 10.96 8.56
CA TRP A 28 5.08 10.92 7.14
C TRP A 28 4.09 9.80 6.78
N ALA A 29 4.36 8.57 7.21
CA ALA A 29 3.45 7.43 6.97
C ALA A 29 2.06 7.69 7.56
N TRP A 30 1.98 8.28 8.76
CA TRP A 30 0.71 8.68 9.38
C TRP A 30 -0.03 9.72 8.54
N LEU A 31 0.65 10.79 8.10
CA LEU A 31 0.02 11.84 7.29
C LEU A 31 -0.42 11.35 5.92
N ALA A 32 0.37 10.49 5.27
CA ALA A 32 0.06 9.92 3.96
C ALA A 32 -1.13 8.94 4.02
N MET A 33 -1.18 8.09 5.04
CA MET A 33 -2.20 7.04 5.15
C MET A 33 -3.48 7.52 5.84
N MET A 34 -3.35 8.27 6.94
CA MET A 34 -4.51 8.71 7.72
C MET A 34 -5.07 10.03 7.23
N VAL A 35 -4.25 10.91 6.63
CA VAL A 35 -4.65 12.25 6.17
C VAL A 35 -5.43 13.03 7.26
N PRO A 36 -4.93 13.12 8.51
CA PRO A 36 -5.71 13.60 9.65
C PRO A 36 -6.14 15.06 9.51
N HIS A 37 -5.30 15.88 8.89
CA HIS A 37 -5.53 17.31 8.67
C HIS A 37 -6.78 17.59 7.82
N ARG A 38 -7.14 16.68 6.89
CA ARG A 38 -8.37 16.79 6.09
C ARG A 38 -9.64 16.48 6.89
N MET A 39 -9.50 15.88 8.07
CA MET A 39 -10.62 15.72 8.99
C MET A 39 -10.87 16.95 9.88
N ALA A 40 -9.99 17.95 9.86
CA ALA A 40 -10.19 19.22 10.56
C ALA A 40 -11.33 20.04 9.94
N PHE A 41 -11.71 21.19 10.52
CA PHE A 41 -12.84 22.00 10.03
C PHE A 41 -12.45 23.41 9.59
N GLY A 42 -11.19 23.82 9.77
CA GLY A 42 -10.71 25.16 9.44
C GLY A 42 -9.31 25.16 8.85
N PHE A 43 -8.44 26.02 9.38
CA PHE A 43 -7.14 26.33 8.79
C PHE A 43 -6.23 25.11 8.58
N ALA A 44 -6.34 24.09 9.43
CA ALA A 44 -5.47 22.92 9.35
C ALA A 44 -5.67 22.11 8.05
N GLN A 45 -6.82 22.23 7.37
CA GLN A 45 -7.05 21.53 6.11
C GLN A 45 -6.14 21.97 4.96
N THR A 46 -5.66 23.22 5.00
CA THR A 46 -4.86 23.84 3.93
C THR A 46 -3.39 23.98 4.30
N MET A 47 -3.02 23.76 5.56
CA MET A 47 -1.63 23.84 5.99
C MET A 47 -0.77 22.75 5.35
N PRO A 48 0.46 23.08 4.90
CA PRO A 48 1.33 22.13 4.19
C PRO A 48 2.10 21.22 5.18
N PHE A 49 1.39 20.53 6.08
CA PHE A 49 2.01 19.72 7.14
C PHE A 49 2.99 18.67 6.62
N SER A 50 2.66 17.98 5.52
CA SER A 50 3.57 16.99 4.92
C SER A 50 4.87 17.64 4.44
N HIS A 51 4.85 18.88 3.96
CA HIS A 51 6.07 19.61 3.58
C HIS A 51 6.90 19.98 4.81
N MET A 52 6.26 20.42 5.90
CA MET A 52 6.95 20.74 7.16
C MET A 52 7.66 19.50 7.73
N VAL A 53 6.95 18.38 7.80
CA VAL A 53 7.50 17.09 8.24
C VAL A 53 8.60 16.64 7.31
N ALA A 54 8.44 16.83 5.99
CA ALA A 54 9.45 16.42 5.04
C ALA A 54 10.75 17.21 5.20
N LEU A 55 10.66 18.54 5.29
CA LEU A 55 11.83 19.41 5.50
C LEU A 55 12.53 19.11 6.83
N ALA A 56 11.77 18.92 7.91
CA ALA A 56 12.34 18.55 9.20
C ALA A 56 13.01 17.17 9.16
N THR A 57 12.41 16.20 8.48
CA THR A 57 12.97 14.83 8.32
C THR A 57 14.26 14.88 7.51
N LEU A 58 14.29 15.67 6.44
CA LEU A 58 15.48 15.87 5.60
C LEU A 58 16.60 16.55 6.37
N ALA A 59 16.31 17.63 7.08
CA ALA A 59 17.28 18.29 7.95
C ALA A 59 17.84 17.30 8.99
N GLY A 60 16.96 16.61 9.71
CA GLY A 60 17.35 15.58 10.67
C GLY A 60 18.19 14.47 10.04
N PHE A 61 17.85 14.01 8.84
CA PHE A 61 18.59 12.96 8.12
C PHE A 61 20.00 13.38 7.72
N LEU A 62 20.18 14.64 7.30
CA LEU A 62 21.48 15.17 6.90
C LEU A 62 22.44 15.31 8.09
N PHE A 63 21.93 15.74 9.25
CA PHE A 63 22.75 15.99 10.44
C PHE A 63 22.82 14.81 11.42
N SER A 64 21.94 13.82 11.31
CA SER A 64 21.93 12.66 12.19
C SER A 64 22.92 11.57 11.78
N ARG A 65 23.52 10.93 12.78
CA ARG A 65 24.28 9.67 12.63
C ARG A 65 23.40 8.42 12.72
N ASP A 66 22.15 8.56 13.18
CA ASP A 66 21.14 7.48 13.28
C ASP A 66 20.52 7.21 11.91
N ARG A 67 21.34 6.68 10.99
CA ARG A 67 20.96 6.28 9.63
C ARG A 67 21.77 5.06 9.20
N HIS A 68 21.16 4.24 8.35
CA HIS A 68 21.75 3.04 7.80
C HIS A 68 22.07 3.20 6.32
N PRO A 69 23.07 2.46 5.80
CA PRO A 69 23.29 2.38 4.36
C PRO A 69 22.02 1.90 3.65
N PHE A 70 21.81 2.40 2.44
CA PHE A 70 20.71 1.94 1.61
C PHE A 70 20.82 0.42 1.37
N PRO A 71 19.77 -0.37 1.68
CA PRO A 71 19.84 -1.82 1.59
C PRO A 71 19.87 -2.27 0.13
N SER A 72 21.06 -2.57 -0.39
CA SER A 72 21.21 -3.07 -1.76
C SER A 72 20.67 -4.49 -1.91
N SER A 73 19.62 -4.64 -2.70
CA SER A 73 18.99 -5.91 -3.04
C SER A 73 18.39 -5.83 -4.45
N SER A 74 18.08 -6.98 -5.06
CA SER A 74 17.39 -7.00 -6.36
C SER A 74 16.08 -6.20 -6.32
N ILE A 75 15.36 -6.22 -5.20
CA ILE A 75 14.11 -5.46 -5.02
C ILE A 75 14.37 -3.96 -5.12
N THR A 76 15.30 -3.44 -4.31
CA THR A 76 15.56 -2.00 -4.26
C THR A 76 16.19 -1.49 -5.55
N THR A 77 17.01 -2.30 -6.23
CA THR A 77 17.55 -1.96 -7.54
C THR A 77 16.45 -1.90 -8.61
N THR A 78 15.58 -2.91 -8.70
CA THR A 78 14.43 -2.86 -9.62
C THR A 78 13.50 -1.69 -9.29
N TYR A 79 13.34 -1.37 -8.01
CA TYR A 79 12.50 -0.25 -7.59
C TYR A 79 13.11 1.12 -7.98
N LEU A 80 14.43 1.29 -7.83
CA LEU A 80 15.13 2.47 -8.33
C LEU A 80 15.06 2.58 -9.85
N LEU A 81 15.21 1.46 -10.56
CA LEU A 81 15.05 1.42 -12.03
C LEU A 81 13.62 1.78 -12.45
N PHE A 82 12.60 1.36 -11.70
CA PHE A 82 11.22 1.75 -11.96
C PHE A 82 11.03 3.27 -11.80
N LEU A 83 11.52 3.87 -10.70
CA LEU A 83 11.43 5.31 -10.50
C LEU A 83 12.20 6.12 -11.57
N LEU A 84 13.41 5.64 -11.92
CA LEU A 84 14.19 6.22 -13.00
C LEU A 84 13.44 6.11 -14.34
N TRP A 85 12.84 4.96 -14.62
CA TRP A 85 12.07 4.75 -15.84
C TRP A 85 10.88 5.69 -15.92
N MET A 86 10.10 5.82 -14.84
CA MET A 86 8.99 6.78 -14.78
C MET A 86 9.45 8.22 -15.07
N THR A 87 10.63 8.59 -14.57
CA THR A 87 11.26 9.90 -14.86
C THR A 87 11.71 10.03 -16.32
N VAL A 88 12.24 8.96 -16.93
CA VAL A 88 12.58 8.98 -18.36
C VAL A 88 11.31 9.16 -19.20
N THR A 89 10.24 8.40 -18.90
CA THR A 89 9.00 8.47 -19.67
C THR A 89 8.30 9.83 -19.56
N SER A 90 8.48 10.59 -18.48
CA SER A 90 7.86 11.91 -18.34
C SER A 90 8.41 12.95 -19.33
N PHE A 91 9.63 12.77 -19.86
CA PHE A 91 10.16 13.61 -20.95
C PHE A 91 9.50 13.33 -22.30
N PHE A 92 8.83 12.18 -22.44
CA PHE A 92 8.11 11.77 -23.64
C PHE A 92 6.59 11.80 -23.40
N ALA A 93 6.11 12.59 -22.45
CA ALA A 93 4.72 12.57 -22.09
C ALA A 93 3.80 13.20 -23.15
N ILE A 94 2.55 12.73 -23.22
CA ILE A 94 1.52 13.26 -24.14
C ILE A 94 0.83 14.49 -23.56
N ASP A 95 0.63 14.52 -22.24
CA ASP A 95 0.00 15.64 -21.53
C ASP A 95 0.94 16.86 -21.46
N SER A 96 0.40 17.99 -21.03
CA SER A 96 1.15 19.23 -20.84
C SER A 96 2.29 19.08 -19.83
N GLY A 97 3.42 19.76 -20.10
CA GLY A 97 4.59 19.70 -19.22
C GLY A 97 4.31 20.10 -17.76
N ALA A 98 3.36 21.01 -17.52
CA ALA A 98 2.95 21.40 -16.17
C ALA A 98 2.22 20.26 -15.43
N ALA A 99 1.23 19.63 -16.07
CA ALA A 99 0.49 18.51 -15.47
C ALA A 99 1.40 17.30 -15.19
N ILE A 100 2.35 17.04 -16.09
CA ILE A 100 3.34 15.98 -15.95
C ILE A 100 4.33 16.28 -14.83
N PHE A 101 4.78 17.54 -14.70
CA PHE A 101 5.65 17.94 -13.61
C PHE A 101 4.96 17.77 -12.26
N ASP A 102 3.71 18.23 -12.13
CA ASP A 102 2.93 18.07 -10.89
C ASP A 102 2.75 16.59 -10.52
N ARG A 103 2.44 15.75 -11.51
CA ARG A 103 2.30 14.31 -11.31
C ARG A 103 3.62 13.65 -10.93
N TRP A 104 4.70 13.99 -11.61
CA TRP A 104 6.04 13.49 -11.31
C TRP A 104 6.48 13.89 -9.89
N VAL A 105 6.27 15.14 -9.48
CA VAL A 105 6.57 15.61 -8.12
C VAL A 105 5.77 14.81 -7.08
N PHE A 106 4.49 14.55 -7.33
CA PHE A 106 3.66 13.71 -6.47
C PHE A 106 4.24 12.30 -6.31
N VAL A 107 4.56 11.63 -7.42
CA VAL A 107 5.07 10.25 -7.43
C VAL A 107 6.46 10.17 -6.78
N VAL A 108 7.39 11.05 -7.16
CA VAL A 108 8.75 11.04 -6.62
C VAL A 108 8.76 11.29 -5.12
N LYS A 109 7.92 12.20 -4.59
CA LYS A 109 7.82 12.44 -3.15
C LYS A 109 7.46 11.17 -2.38
N ILE A 110 6.50 10.39 -2.88
CA ILE A 110 6.10 9.12 -2.26
C ILE A 110 7.28 8.16 -2.20
N HIS A 111 7.91 7.91 -3.35
CA HIS A 111 8.99 6.94 -3.49
C HIS A 111 10.23 7.34 -2.71
N PHE A 112 10.56 8.63 -2.72
CA PHE A 112 11.67 9.22 -1.97
C PHE A 112 11.53 8.96 -0.46
N PHE A 113 10.32 9.13 0.10
CA PHE A 113 10.07 8.84 1.51
C PHE A 113 10.10 7.35 1.84
N ILE A 114 9.70 6.47 0.91
CA ILE A 114 9.91 5.03 1.07
C ILE A 114 11.42 4.71 1.16
N PHE A 115 12.25 5.35 0.33
CA PHE A 115 13.70 5.17 0.38
C PHE A 115 14.33 5.72 1.66
N LEU A 116 13.91 6.90 2.12
CA LEU A 116 14.31 7.42 3.44
C LEU A 116 13.90 6.46 4.55
N THR A 117 12.71 5.87 4.48
CA THR A 117 12.23 4.91 5.47
C THR A 117 13.14 3.70 5.58
N VAL A 118 13.56 3.10 4.46
CA VAL A 118 14.45 1.91 4.50
C VAL A 118 15.89 2.23 4.93
N MET A 119 16.28 3.50 4.94
CA MET A 119 17.56 3.98 5.47
C MET A 119 17.48 4.39 6.95
N LEU A 120 16.30 4.78 7.45
CA LEU A 120 16.10 5.28 8.82
C LEU A 120 15.56 4.23 9.78
N ILE A 121 15.05 3.11 9.26
CA ILE A 121 14.45 2.05 10.06
C ILE A 121 15.31 0.78 10.02
N ARG A 122 15.63 0.26 11.20
CA ARG A 122 16.27 -1.05 11.41
C ARG A 122 15.83 -1.69 12.71
N GLY A 123 15.80 -3.03 12.70
CA GLY A 123 15.45 -3.78 13.90
C GLY A 123 13.94 -3.93 14.10
N ARG A 124 13.57 -4.92 14.92
CA ARG A 124 12.19 -5.31 15.17
C ARG A 124 11.34 -4.15 15.69
N GLU A 125 11.79 -3.46 16.73
CA GLU A 125 11.00 -2.40 17.38
C GLU A 125 10.65 -1.27 16.41
N GLN A 126 11.61 -0.84 15.60
CA GLN A 126 11.40 0.27 14.66
C GLN A 126 10.50 -0.13 13.48
N ILE A 127 10.63 -1.38 13.01
CA ILE A 127 9.76 -1.97 11.97
C ILE A 127 8.33 -2.11 12.51
N GLU A 128 8.17 -2.65 13.72
CA GLU A 128 6.86 -2.80 14.35
C GLU A 128 6.21 -1.45 14.64
N ALA A 129 6.97 -0.42 15.02
CA ALA A 129 6.44 0.94 15.19
C ALA A 129 5.88 1.50 13.87
N LEU A 130 6.59 1.35 12.76
CA LEU A 130 6.08 1.74 11.44
C LEU A 130 4.80 0.96 11.08
N LEU A 131 4.81 -0.35 11.36
CA LEU A 131 3.69 -1.24 11.09
C LEU A 131 2.46 -0.88 11.93
N TRP A 132 2.63 -0.52 13.20
CA TRP A 132 1.58 0.05 14.04
C TRP A 132 1.01 1.33 13.46
N VAL A 133 1.87 2.28 13.06
CA VAL A 133 1.43 3.55 12.48
C VAL A 133 0.59 3.33 11.23
N ILE A 134 1.07 2.52 10.28
CA ILE A 134 0.35 2.25 9.03
C ILE A 134 -0.96 1.50 9.30
N THR A 135 -0.90 0.44 10.12
CA THR A 135 -2.06 -0.41 10.41
C THR A 135 -3.16 0.36 11.12
N LEU A 136 -2.82 1.20 12.10
CA LEU A 136 -3.80 2.01 12.82
C LEU A 136 -4.32 3.18 11.97
N SER A 137 -3.49 3.76 11.10
CA SER A 137 -3.90 4.85 10.21
C SER A 137 -5.02 4.44 9.27
N ILE A 138 -4.85 3.30 8.59
CA ILE A 138 -5.87 2.75 7.68
C ILE A 138 -6.97 2.04 8.48
N GLY A 139 -6.59 1.32 9.54
CA GLY A 139 -7.49 0.61 10.43
C GLY A 139 -8.51 1.50 11.13
N PHE A 140 -8.18 2.77 11.38
CA PHE A 140 -9.11 3.78 11.86
C PHE A 140 -10.33 3.94 10.94
N TYR A 141 -10.13 3.98 9.62
CA TYR A 141 -11.22 4.06 8.66
C TYR A 141 -12.02 2.76 8.59
N GLY A 142 -11.35 1.61 8.75
CA GLY A 142 -12.02 0.31 8.87
C GLY A 142 -12.92 0.24 10.10
N MET A 143 -12.42 0.72 11.24
CA MET A 143 -13.18 0.79 12.49
C MET A 143 -14.39 1.71 12.37
N LYS A 144 -14.18 2.96 11.91
CA LYS A 144 -15.26 3.93 11.70
C LYS A 144 -16.29 3.41 10.70
N GLY A 145 -15.82 2.86 9.58
CA GLY A 145 -16.64 2.29 8.52
C GLY A 145 -17.43 1.08 8.97
N GLY A 146 -16.80 0.14 9.68
CA GLY A 146 -17.47 -1.05 10.18
C GLY A 146 -18.55 -0.76 11.21
N LEU A 147 -18.27 0.15 12.15
CA LEU A 147 -19.28 0.61 13.11
C LEU A 147 -20.45 1.28 12.38
N TRP A 148 -20.16 2.13 11.40
CA TRP A 148 -21.17 2.74 10.54
C TRP A 148 -22.03 1.68 9.83
N THR A 149 -21.40 0.71 9.16
CA THR A 149 -22.08 -0.41 8.48
C THR A 149 -23.06 -1.12 9.41
N VAL A 150 -22.65 -1.44 10.64
CA VAL A 150 -23.52 -2.09 11.62
C VAL A 150 -24.68 -1.18 12.01
N THR A 151 -24.40 0.07 12.38
CA THR A 151 -25.43 1.01 12.86
C THR A 151 -26.45 1.38 11.79
N THR A 152 -26.08 1.35 10.51
CA THR A 152 -26.98 1.65 9.39
C THR A 152 -27.55 0.41 8.71
N GLY A 153 -27.29 -0.80 9.24
CA GLY A 153 -27.69 -2.06 8.62
C GLY A 153 -27.13 -2.25 7.20
N GLY A 154 -25.96 -1.69 6.91
CA GLY A 154 -25.29 -1.81 5.61
C GLY A 154 -25.88 -1.00 4.45
N GLY A 155 -26.93 -0.19 4.69
CA GLY A 155 -27.60 0.57 3.63
C GLY A 155 -26.76 1.70 3.02
N GLY A 156 -25.84 2.28 3.80
CA GLY A 156 -24.93 3.33 3.35
C GLY A 156 -23.60 2.80 2.80
N ARG A 157 -22.88 3.66 2.06
CA ARG A 157 -21.50 3.40 1.61
C ARG A 157 -20.48 4.00 2.56
N VAL A 158 -19.45 3.22 2.86
CA VAL A 158 -18.27 3.69 3.60
C VAL A 158 -17.29 4.32 2.61
N TRP A 159 -16.88 5.56 2.90
CA TRP A 159 -15.93 6.35 2.13
C TRP A 159 -14.65 6.60 2.93
N GLY A 160 -13.53 6.79 2.23
CA GLY A 160 -12.28 7.17 2.87
C GLY A 160 -12.15 8.68 3.07
N PRO A 161 -10.97 9.14 3.52
CA PRO A 161 -10.73 10.56 3.75
C PRO A 161 -10.67 11.35 2.45
N GLY A 162 -11.43 12.45 2.38
CA GLY A 162 -11.35 13.39 1.27
C GLY A 162 -9.94 13.95 1.08
N GLY A 163 -9.51 14.08 -0.18
CA GLY A 163 -8.20 14.64 -0.55
C GLY A 163 -7.02 13.67 -0.45
N GLY A 164 -7.25 12.39 -0.09
CA GLY A 164 -6.24 11.33 -0.14
C GLY A 164 -6.45 10.34 -1.30
N VAL A 165 -5.44 9.51 -1.59
CA VAL A 165 -5.50 8.45 -2.63
C VAL A 165 -6.61 7.44 -2.36
N ILE A 166 -6.96 7.24 -1.09
CA ILE A 166 -8.01 6.32 -0.62
C ILE A 166 -9.35 7.00 -0.35
N ALA A 167 -9.62 8.17 -0.95
CA ALA A 167 -10.87 8.91 -0.70
C ALA A 167 -12.12 8.12 -1.15
N GLY A 168 -12.03 7.45 -2.30
CA GLY A 168 -13.11 6.64 -2.84
C GLY A 168 -13.35 5.37 -2.03
N ASN A 169 -14.58 4.86 -2.10
CA ASN A 169 -15.00 3.64 -1.40
C ASN A 169 -14.21 2.42 -1.90
N ASN A 170 -13.86 2.37 -3.19
CA ASN A 170 -13.18 1.21 -3.76
C ASN A 170 -11.73 1.11 -3.29
N GLU A 171 -11.02 2.23 -3.33
CA GLU A 171 -9.62 2.38 -2.91
C GLU A 171 -9.48 2.14 -1.41
N LEU A 172 -10.38 2.72 -0.62
CA LEU A 172 -10.47 2.42 0.81
C LEU A 172 -10.66 0.92 1.03
N GLY A 173 -11.60 0.28 0.33
CA GLY A 173 -11.89 -1.15 0.49
C GLY A 173 -10.65 -2.02 0.28
N VAL A 174 -9.86 -1.77 -0.76
CA VAL A 174 -8.60 -2.51 -1.00
C VAL A 174 -7.54 -2.17 0.05
N ALA A 175 -7.40 -0.91 0.45
CA ALA A 175 -6.48 -0.52 1.52
C ALA A 175 -6.79 -1.20 2.86
N LEU A 176 -8.09 -1.35 3.19
CA LEU A 176 -8.57 -2.10 4.35
C LEU A 176 -8.16 -3.58 4.28
N VAL A 177 -8.36 -4.23 3.13
CA VAL A 177 -7.92 -5.62 2.91
C VAL A 177 -6.41 -5.78 3.14
N MET A 178 -5.62 -4.82 2.64
CA MET A 178 -4.17 -4.86 2.75
C MET A 178 -3.67 -4.77 4.19
N VAL A 179 -4.41 -4.15 5.12
CA VAL A 179 -3.97 -4.02 6.52
C VAL A 179 -4.44 -5.13 7.45
N VAL A 180 -5.45 -5.93 7.06
CA VAL A 180 -5.94 -7.07 7.85
C VAL A 180 -4.83 -8.07 8.22
N PRO A 181 -3.92 -8.48 7.30
CA PRO A 181 -2.79 -9.35 7.64
C PRO A 181 -1.88 -8.77 8.74
N PHE A 182 -1.69 -7.45 8.77
CA PHE A 182 -0.85 -6.81 9.78
C PHE A 182 -1.55 -6.65 11.12
N MET A 183 -2.87 -6.43 11.13
CA MET A 183 -3.66 -6.54 12.36
C MET A 183 -3.54 -7.94 12.98
N TYR A 184 -3.58 -8.99 12.13
CA TYR A 184 -3.36 -10.36 12.59
C TYR A 184 -1.93 -10.59 13.11
N TYR A 185 -0.91 -10.05 12.43
CA TYR A 185 0.47 -10.07 12.93
C TYR A 185 0.56 -9.46 14.33
N LEU A 186 0.04 -8.23 14.49
CA LEU A 186 0.05 -7.50 15.77
C LEU A 186 -0.74 -8.22 16.86
N PHE A 187 -1.85 -8.88 16.51
CA PHE A 187 -2.60 -9.72 17.45
C PHE A 187 -1.77 -10.89 17.97
N GLN A 188 -0.97 -11.53 17.10
CA GLN A 188 -0.18 -12.70 17.44
C GLN A 188 1.12 -12.35 18.19
N THR A 189 1.71 -11.19 17.91
CA THR A 189 2.94 -10.75 18.58
C THR A 189 2.68 -9.91 19.83
N ALA A 190 1.45 -9.46 20.07
CA ALA A 190 1.08 -8.73 21.26
C ALA A 190 1.17 -9.59 22.53
N THR A 191 1.94 -9.11 23.50
CA THR A 191 2.06 -9.72 24.84
C THR A 191 0.90 -9.33 25.75
N HIS A 192 0.35 -8.12 25.56
CA HIS A 192 -0.66 -7.55 26.44
C HIS A 192 -2.10 -7.88 25.97
N ARG A 193 -2.92 -8.45 26.87
CA ARG A 193 -4.27 -8.95 26.54
C ARG A 193 -5.21 -7.88 25.95
N TYR A 194 -5.13 -6.64 26.44
CA TYR A 194 -5.99 -5.56 25.94
C TYR A 194 -5.62 -5.14 24.51
N VAL A 195 -4.34 -5.26 24.13
CA VAL A 195 -3.91 -5.04 22.75
C VAL A 195 -4.51 -6.13 21.85
N ARG A 196 -4.52 -7.39 22.31
CA ARG A 196 -5.13 -8.51 21.57
C ARG A 196 -6.63 -8.30 21.38
N TYR A 197 -7.36 -7.90 22.43
CA TYR A 197 -8.80 -7.57 22.30
C TYR A 197 -9.04 -6.39 21.36
N GLY A 198 -8.20 -5.35 21.44
CA GLY A 198 -8.24 -4.22 20.50
C GLY A 198 -8.02 -4.67 19.05
N MET A 199 -7.06 -5.57 18.79
CA MET A 199 -6.82 -6.08 17.43
C MET A 199 -7.97 -6.96 16.92
N VAL A 200 -8.59 -7.79 17.77
CA VAL A 200 -9.78 -8.55 17.39
C VAL A 200 -10.92 -7.61 17.02
N PHE A 201 -11.17 -6.58 17.83
CA PHE A 201 -12.16 -5.56 17.55
C PHE A 201 -11.87 -4.81 16.24
N LEU A 202 -10.61 -4.43 16.00
CA LEU A 202 -10.21 -3.80 14.75
C LEU A 202 -10.38 -4.73 13.55
N ILE A 203 -9.99 -6.01 13.64
CA ILE A 203 -10.17 -6.97 12.54
C ILE A 203 -11.66 -7.13 12.20
N ALA A 204 -12.51 -7.30 13.22
CA ALA A 204 -13.95 -7.48 13.03
C ALA A 204 -14.60 -6.23 12.41
N THR A 205 -14.32 -5.04 12.95
CA THR A 205 -14.86 -3.80 12.41
C THR A 205 -14.28 -3.49 11.02
N ASN A 206 -13.00 -3.76 10.78
CA ASN A 206 -12.38 -3.55 9.47
C ASN A 206 -12.99 -4.48 8.40
N PHE A 207 -13.25 -5.75 8.74
CA PHE A 207 -13.98 -6.67 7.87
C PHE A 207 -15.38 -6.16 7.51
N LEU A 208 -16.15 -5.66 8.49
CA LEU A 208 -17.46 -5.03 8.25
C LEU A 208 -17.35 -3.72 7.46
N GLY A 209 -16.25 -2.98 7.65
CA GLY A 209 -15.92 -1.79 6.88
C GLY A 209 -15.66 -2.12 5.42
N ILE A 210 -14.93 -3.21 5.13
CA ILE A 210 -14.70 -3.71 3.78
C ILE A 210 -16.04 -4.00 3.07
N LEU A 211 -16.96 -4.71 3.73
CA LEU A 211 -18.30 -4.97 3.16
C LEU A 211 -19.11 -3.67 2.97
N GLY A 212 -19.03 -2.76 3.95
CA GLY A 212 -19.66 -1.44 3.91
C GLY A 212 -19.14 -0.50 2.83
N THR A 213 -17.93 -0.72 2.31
CA THR A 213 -17.45 0.03 1.13
C THR A 213 -18.26 -0.27 -0.13
N GLN A 214 -18.98 -1.40 -0.15
CA GLN A 214 -19.71 -1.89 -1.32
C GLN A 214 -18.81 -1.99 -2.58
N SER A 215 -17.54 -2.33 -2.38
CA SER A 215 -16.53 -2.45 -3.45
C SER A 215 -16.37 -3.89 -3.93
N ARG A 216 -16.70 -4.13 -5.20
CA ARG A 216 -16.50 -5.44 -5.88
C ARG A 216 -15.01 -5.86 -5.88
N GLY A 217 -14.12 -4.91 -6.15
CA GLY A 217 -12.67 -5.15 -6.14
C GLY A 217 -12.14 -5.51 -4.75
N ALA A 218 -12.69 -4.92 -3.69
CA ALA A 218 -12.31 -5.27 -2.32
C ALA A 218 -12.81 -6.66 -1.92
N LEU A 219 -14.00 -7.08 -2.36
CA LEU A 219 -14.52 -8.43 -2.12
C LEU A 219 -13.60 -9.49 -2.76
N LEU A 220 -13.22 -9.29 -4.03
CA LEU A 220 -12.26 -10.17 -4.70
C LEU A 220 -10.88 -10.15 -4.03
N ALA A 221 -10.42 -8.99 -3.57
CA ALA A 221 -9.18 -8.86 -2.81
C ALA A 221 -9.23 -9.68 -1.50
N VAL A 222 -10.34 -9.65 -0.76
CA VAL A 222 -10.55 -10.49 0.44
C VAL A 222 -10.46 -11.96 0.06
N VAL A 223 -11.13 -12.40 -1.00
CA VAL A 223 -11.09 -13.80 -1.46
C VAL A 223 -9.66 -14.20 -1.82
N GLY A 224 -8.94 -13.40 -2.62
CA GLY A 224 -7.55 -13.68 -2.99
C GLY A 224 -6.61 -13.73 -1.79
N MET A 225 -6.74 -12.79 -0.86
CA MET A 225 -5.92 -12.73 0.36
C MET A 225 -6.22 -13.90 1.30
N THR A 226 -7.49 -14.22 1.56
CA THR A 226 -7.90 -15.33 2.43
C THR A 226 -7.54 -16.67 1.83
N PHE A 227 -7.68 -16.86 0.51
CA PHE A 227 -7.21 -18.04 -0.20
C PHE A 227 -5.71 -18.24 -0.01
N PHE A 228 -4.91 -17.19 -0.18
CA PHE A 228 -3.47 -17.26 0.06
C PHE A 228 -3.13 -17.63 1.53
N VAL A 229 -3.79 -16.98 2.49
CA VAL A 229 -3.61 -17.30 3.92
C VAL A 229 -3.96 -18.76 4.21
N ALA A 230 -5.05 -19.25 3.64
CA ALA A 230 -5.48 -20.64 3.79
C ALA A 230 -4.45 -21.61 3.19
N MET A 231 -3.95 -21.36 1.97
CA MET A 231 -2.91 -22.19 1.34
C MET A 231 -1.63 -22.29 2.17
N LYS A 232 -1.28 -21.24 2.93
CA LYS A 232 -0.08 -21.19 3.79
C LYS A 232 -0.34 -21.66 5.22
N SER A 233 -1.58 -22.04 5.55
CA SER A 233 -1.97 -22.52 6.87
C SER A 233 -1.59 -23.98 7.09
N LYS A 234 -1.47 -24.42 8.35
CA LYS A 234 -1.24 -25.84 8.68
C LYS A 234 -2.44 -26.73 8.37
N LYS A 235 -3.65 -26.14 8.31
CA LYS A 235 -4.92 -26.84 8.09
C LYS A 235 -5.69 -26.09 6.99
N PRO A 236 -5.22 -26.13 5.73
CA PRO A 236 -5.71 -25.25 4.67
C PRO A 236 -7.22 -25.36 4.45
N VAL A 237 -7.76 -26.58 4.41
CA VAL A 237 -9.21 -26.81 4.24
C VAL A 237 -10.02 -26.18 5.38
N LEU A 238 -9.64 -26.43 6.63
CA LEU A 238 -10.33 -25.85 7.80
C LEU A 238 -10.24 -24.32 7.80
N THR A 239 -9.06 -23.77 7.47
CA THR A 239 -8.88 -22.32 7.38
C THR A 239 -9.76 -21.71 6.29
N THR A 240 -9.85 -22.35 5.12
CA THR A 240 -10.76 -21.92 4.05
C THR A 240 -12.21 -21.97 4.50
N LEU A 241 -12.66 -23.04 5.14
CA LEU A 241 -14.04 -23.16 5.63
C LEU A 241 -14.37 -22.10 6.67
N ILE A 242 -13.46 -21.81 7.60
CA ILE A 242 -13.66 -20.77 8.62
C ILE A 242 -13.72 -19.38 7.97
N LEU A 243 -12.73 -19.03 7.16
CA LEU A 243 -12.67 -17.70 6.53
C LEU A 243 -13.81 -17.50 5.53
N GLY A 244 -14.15 -18.53 4.77
CA GLY A 244 -15.29 -18.54 3.84
C GLY A 244 -16.62 -18.45 4.58
N GLY A 245 -16.78 -19.15 5.71
CA GLY A 245 -17.96 -19.06 6.56
C GLY A 245 -18.14 -17.67 7.17
N VAL A 246 -17.06 -17.06 7.68
CA VAL A 246 -17.08 -15.67 8.17
C VAL A 246 -17.45 -14.69 7.05
N LEU A 247 -16.89 -14.88 5.85
CA LEU A 247 -17.23 -14.07 4.70
C LEU A 247 -18.70 -14.19 4.32
N LEU A 248 -19.21 -15.43 4.25
CA LEU A 248 -20.60 -15.72 3.93
C LEU A 248 -21.56 -15.10 4.97
N LEU A 249 -21.28 -15.26 6.27
CA LEU A 249 -22.06 -14.65 7.33
C LEU A 249 -22.09 -13.12 7.21
N GLY A 250 -20.96 -12.51 6.88
CA GLY A 250 -20.89 -11.07 6.61
C GLY A 250 -21.75 -10.65 5.42
N ILE A 251 -21.75 -11.42 4.33
CA ILE A 251 -22.58 -11.16 3.15
C ILE A 251 -24.07 -11.30 3.47
N LEU A 252 -24.45 -12.34 4.23
CA LEU A 252 -25.84 -12.58 4.64
C LEU A 252 -26.41 -11.47 5.55
N PHE A 253 -25.54 -10.71 6.24
CA PHE A 253 -25.93 -9.55 7.02
C PHE A 253 -26.21 -8.30 6.15
N MET A 254 -25.74 -8.26 4.91
CA MET A 254 -25.90 -7.09 4.05
C MET A 254 -27.31 -6.98 3.46
N PRO A 255 -27.85 -5.75 3.30
CA PRO A 255 -29.22 -5.54 2.83
C PRO A 255 -29.37 -5.81 1.33
N GLU A 256 -30.62 -5.90 0.86
CA GLU A 256 -30.91 -6.10 -0.57
C GLU A 256 -30.31 -5.02 -1.48
N THR A 257 -30.16 -3.78 -0.99
CA THR A 257 -29.50 -2.71 -1.75
C THR A 257 -28.02 -3.01 -2.02
N TRP A 258 -27.37 -3.77 -1.14
CA TRP A 258 -26.02 -4.26 -1.35
C TRP A 258 -25.99 -5.41 -2.34
N THR A 259 -26.88 -6.40 -2.19
CA THR A 259 -26.92 -7.57 -3.09
C THR A 259 -27.30 -7.15 -4.50
N GLY A 260 -28.27 -6.24 -4.66
CA GLY A 260 -28.67 -5.66 -5.94
C GLY A 260 -27.52 -4.93 -6.66
N ARG A 261 -26.57 -4.35 -5.92
CA ARG A 261 -25.34 -3.79 -6.53
C ARG A 261 -24.33 -4.86 -6.92
N MET A 262 -24.25 -5.95 -6.16
CA MET A 262 -23.36 -7.07 -6.51
C MET A 262 -23.91 -7.91 -7.67
N SER A 263 -25.24 -8.00 -7.83
CA SER A 263 -25.90 -8.78 -8.89
C SER A 263 -25.86 -8.12 -10.27
N THR A 264 -25.56 -6.83 -10.37
CA THR A 264 -25.29 -6.16 -11.68
C THR A 264 -24.11 -6.77 -12.46
N ILE A 265 -23.38 -7.73 -11.87
CA ILE A 265 -22.37 -8.54 -12.56
C ILE A 265 -22.99 -9.47 -13.63
N GLU A 266 -24.27 -9.83 -13.51
CA GLU A 266 -24.92 -10.81 -14.41
C GLU A 266 -25.20 -10.27 -15.83
N SER A 267 -25.22 -8.94 -16.02
CA SER A 267 -25.43 -8.29 -17.32
C SER A 267 -24.21 -7.45 -17.76
N PHE A 268 -23.06 -8.10 -17.89
CA PHE A 268 -21.77 -7.48 -18.22
C PHE A 268 -21.80 -6.54 -19.45
N ASP A 269 -22.54 -6.91 -20.50
CA ASP A 269 -22.65 -6.12 -21.74
C ASP A 269 -23.58 -4.88 -21.60
N GLN A 270 -24.35 -4.81 -20.51
CA GLN A 270 -25.26 -3.71 -20.19
C GLN A 270 -24.77 -2.87 -18.98
N ASP A 271 -23.74 -3.32 -18.25
CA ASP A 271 -23.11 -2.56 -17.14
C ASP A 271 -22.14 -1.52 -17.71
N SER A 272 -22.59 -0.26 -17.77
CA SER A 272 -21.78 0.90 -18.15
C SER A 272 -20.44 0.98 -17.41
N SER A 273 -20.36 0.51 -16.17
CA SER A 273 -19.12 0.49 -15.39
C SER A 273 -18.14 -0.56 -15.91
N ALA A 274 -18.60 -1.77 -16.26
CA ALA A 274 -17.75 -2.82 -16.81
C ALA A 274 -17.23 -2.45 -18.21
N MET A 275 -18.12 -1.95 -19.07
CA MET A 275 -17.77 -1.53 -20.42
C MET A 275 -16.77 -0.36 -20.44
N SER A 276 -16.88 0.59 -19.50
CA SER A 276 -15.90 1.68 -19.36
C SER A 276 -14.47 1.16 -19.11
N ARG A 277 -14.31 0.05 -18.37
CA ARG A 277 -13.00 -0.57 -18.10
C ARG A 277 -12.44 -1.23 -19.33
N ILE A 278 -13.24 -2.07 -20.01
CA ILE A 278 -12.80 -2.74 -21.25
C ILE A 278 -12.39 -1.70 -22.29
N TYR A 279 -13.20 -0.66 -22.45
CA TYR A 279 -12.93 0.45 -23.37
C TYR A 279 -11.60 1.13 -23.04
N THR A 280 -11.37 1.43 -21.76
CA THR A 280 -10.10 2.01 -21.30
C THR A 280 -8.92 1.05 -21.50
N TRP A 281 -9.08 -0.24 -21.21
CA TRP A 281 -8.03 -1.24 -21.38
C TRP A 281 -7.63 -1.40 -22.84
N LYS A 282 -8.60 -1.41 -23.76
CA LYS A 282 -8.33 -1.40 -25.21
C LYS A 282 -7.60 -0.13 -25.63
N THR A 283 -8.03 1.03 -25.14
CA THR A 283 -7.37 2.32 -25.40
C THR A 283 -5.91 2.30 -24.96
N LEU A 284 -5.64 1.88 -23.72
CA LEU A 284 -4.29 1.81 -23.15
C LEU A 284 -3.44 0.72 -23.80
N TRP A 285 -4.05 -0.36 -24.26
CA TRP A 285 -3.38 -1.39 -25.04
C TRP A 285 -2.93 -0.85 -26.40
N THR A 286 -3.81 -0.17 -27.14
CA THR A 286 -3.46 0.47 -28.42
C THR A 286 -2.37 1.53 -28.24
N LEU A 287 -2.48 2.37 -27.20
CA LEU A 287 -1.43 3.32 -26.82
C LEU A 287 -0.10 2.61 -26.57
N ALA A 288 -0.10 1.49 -25.83
CA ALA A 288 1.11 0.73 -25.55
C ALA A 288 1.68 0.03 -26.79
N LEU A 289 0.87 -0.30 -27.79
CA LEU A 289 1.38 -0.82 -29.07
C LEU A 289 2.06 0.28 -29.90
N ASP A 290 1.53 1.49 -29.87
CA ASP A 290 2.10 2.65 -30.58
C ASP A 290 3.32 3.23 -29.87
N ARG A 291 3.30 3.27 -28.53
CA ARG A 291 4.38 3.80 -27.66
C ARG A 291 4.91 2.72 -26.70
N PRO A 292 5.50 1.62 -27.21
CA PRO A 292 5.78 0.41 -26.43
C PRO A 292 6.77 0.60 -25.28
N LEU A 293 7.69 1.54 -25.41
CA LEU A 293 8.66 1.83 -24.36
C LEU A 293 8.09 2.82 -23.35
N VAL A 294 7.61 3.97 -23.82
CA VAL A 294 7.38 5.13 -22.95
C VAL A 294 5.93 5.30 -22.49
N GLY A 295 4.97 4.64 -23.14
CA GLY A 295 3.55 4.88 -22.87
C GLY A 295 3.16 6.36 -23.04
N ALA A 296 2.17 6.81 -22.26
CA ALA A 296 1.75 8.21 -22.21
C ALA A 296 2.69 9.11 -21.39
N GLY A 297 3.60 8.56 -20.59
CA GLY A 297 4.51 9.31 -19.73
C GLY A 297 3.82 9.95 -18.52
N PHE A 298 2.97 9.19 -17.81
CA PHE A 298 1.93 9.63 -16.85
C PHE A 298 0.63 10.15 -17.47
N ASN A 299 -0.43 10.24 -16.64
CA ASN A 299 -1.75 10.76 -17.00
C ASN A 299 -2.31 10.17 -18.31
N ALA A 300 -2.35 8.84 -18.40
CA ALA A 300 -2.87 8.17 -19.58
C ALA A 300 -4.41 8.29 -19.71
N ASP A 301 -5.08 8.73 -18.65
CA ASP A 301 -6.51 8.97 -18.53
C ASP A 301 -6.88 10.43 -18.87
N ILE A 302 -6.55 10.87 -20.08
CA ILE A 302 -6.86 12.23 -20.58
C ILE A 302 -7.59 12.21 -21.93
N PRO A 303 -8.37 13.26 -22.28
CA PRO A 303 -9.13 13.31 -23.54
C PRO A 303 -8.26 13.08 -24.77
N THR A 304 -7.04 13.63 -24.80
CA THR A 304 -6.11 13.53 -25.92
C THR A 304 -5.72 12.08 -26.21
N VAL A 305 -5.42 11.28 -25.18
CA VAL A 305 -5.08 9.86 -25.33
C VAL A 305 -6.25 9.08 -25.91
N PHE A 306 -7.46 9.30 -25.38
CA PHE A 306 -8.65 8.62 -25.88
C PHE A 306 -9.03 9.05 -27.30
N ALA A 307 -8.89 10.33 -27.66
CA ALA A 307 -9.13 10.79 -29.02
C ALA A 307 -8.21 10.11 -30.05
N MET A 308 -6.98 9.78 -29.66
CA MET A 308 -5.99 9.12 -30.51
C MET A 308 -6.15 7.60 -30.56
N TYR A 309 -6.40 6.96 -29.42
CA TYR A 309 -6.22 5.50 -29.28
C TYR A 309 -7.48 4.72 -28.92
N ALA A 310 -8.59 5.39 -28.62
CA ALA A 310 -9.80 4.68 -28.21
C ALA A 310 -10.49 4.00 -29.40
N PRO A 311 -11.06 2.80 -29.20
CA PRO A 311 -11.67 2.02 -30.27
C PRO A 311 -12.91 2.76 -30.82
N ARG A 312 -12.97 2.91 -32.16
CA ARG A 312 -14.05 3.61 -32.89
C ARG A 312 -15.19 2.69 -33.33
N ASP A 313 -14.95 1.38 -33.29
CA ASP A 313 -15.84 0.31 -33.73
C ASP A 313 -16.75 -0.23 -32.62
N MET A 314 -16.59 0.24 -31.39
CA MET A 314 -17.44 -0.13 -30.26
C MET A 314 -18.73 0.71 -30.27
N SER A 315 -19.88 0.05 -30.10
CA SER A 315 -21.20 0.68 -29.92
C SER A 315 -21.32 1.53 -28.65
N PHE A 316 -20.26 1.59 -27.86
CA PHE A 316 -20.14 2.40 -26.66
C PHE A 316 -19.71 3.82 -27.06
N ASP A 317 -20.71 4.69 -27.25
CA ASP A 317 -20.50 6.12 -27.50
C ASP A 317 -19.96 6.78 -26.22
N TRP A 318 -18.70 7.19 -26.30
CA TRP A 318 -17.98 7.78 -25.18
C TRP A 318 -18.36 9.23 -24.93
N GLN A 319 -19.09 9.90 -25.85
CA GLN A 319 -19.57 11.29 -25.73
C GLN A 319 -18.54 12.31 -25.24
N GLY A 320 -17.24 12.05 -25.42
CA GLY A 320 -16.16 12.89 -24.86
C GLY A 320 -15.93 12.78 -23.34
N GLN A 321 -16.47 11.77 -22.65
CA GLN A 321 -16.19 11.47 -21.22
C GLN A 321 -14.73 11.09 -21.00
N VAL A 322 -14.20 10.84 -19.80
CA VAL A 322 -12.87 10.18 -19.66
C VAL A 322 -12.96 9.12 -18.59
N TYR A 323 -12.44 7.93 -18.87
CA TYR A 323 -12.48 6.82 -17.93
C TYR A 323 -11.08 6.47 -17.44
N VAL A 324 -10.98 6.19 -16.14
CA VAL A 324 -9.73 5.75 -15.53
C VAL A 324 -9.51 4.26 -15.75
N ALA A 325 -8.25 3.84 -15.82
CA ALA A 325 -7.85 2.46 -16.15
C ALA A 325 -8.53 1.39 -15.29
N HIS A 326 -8.80 1.70 -14.02
CA HIS A 326 -9.30 0.74 -13.04
C HIS A 326 -8.50 -0.56 -13.07
N SER A 327 -7.18 -0.47 -13.22
CA SER A 327 -6.29 -1.62 -13.18
C SER A 327 -4.86 -1.13 -13.02
N ILE A 328 -4.17 -1.57 -11.98
CA ILE A 328 -2.76 -1.23 -11.75
C ILE A 328 -1.87 -1.71 -12.91
N TYR A 329 -2.26 -2.79 -13.60
CA TYR A 329 -1.50 -3.35 -14.71
C TYR A 329 -1.67 -2.51 -15.97
N PHE A 330 -2.91 -2.18 -16.35
CA PHE A 330 -3.14 -1.29 -17.49
C PHE A 330 -2.70 0.15 -17.21
N GLN A 331 -2.76 0.61 -15.97
CA GLN A 331 -2.20 1.91 -15.60
C GLN A 331 -0.68 1.92 -15.80
N ALA A 332 0.06 0.94 -15.27
CA ALA A 332 1.51 0.88 -15.45
C ALA A 332 1.91 0.73 -16.93
N LEU A 333 1.16 -0.08 -17.68
CA LEU A 333 1.35 -0.27 -19.12
C LEU A 333 1.07 1.02 -19.91
N GLY A 334 -0.06 1.67 -19.64
CA GLY A 334 -0.49 2.87 -20.34
C GLY A 334 0.39 4.07 -20.02
N GLU A 335 0.78 4.25 -18.75
CA GLU A 335 1.61 5.39 -18.34
C GLU A 335 3.09 5.21 -18.69
N HIS A 336 3.63 3.99 -18.68
CA HIS A 336 5.09 3.75 -18.75
C HIS A 336 5.52 2.61 -19.69
N GLY A 337 4.63 2.15 -20.57
CA GLY A 337 4.89 1.10 -21.55
C GLY A 337 5.16 -0.28 -20.96
N PHE A 338 5.57 -1.22 -21.82
CA PHE A 338 5.93 -2.57 -21.40
C PHE A 338 7.09 -2.62 -20.39
N PRO A 339 8.16 -1.80 -20.50
CA PRO A 339 9.21 -1.79 -19.50
C PRO A 339 8.71 -1.33 -18.11
N GLY A 340 7.84 -0.33 -18.05
CA GLY A 340 7.22 0.13 -16.81
C GLY A 340 6.37 -0.95 -16.14
N LEU A 341 5.49 -1.61 -16.91
CA LEU A 341 4.71 -2.75 -16.43
C LEU A 341 5.61 -3.89 -15.91
N LEU A 342 6.65 -4.26 -16.68
CA LEU A 342 7.57 -5.33 -16.31
C LEU A 342 8.28 -5.02 -14.99
N LEU A 343 8.83 -3.82 -14.84
CA LEU A 343 9.50 -3.40 -13.61
C LEU A 343 8.54 -3.40 -12.42
N TYR A 344 7.32 -2.87 -12.60
CA TYR A 344 6.29 -2.83 -11.56
C TYR A 344 5.91 -4.23 -11.06
N VAL A 345 5.60 -5.16 -11.98
CA VAL A 345 5.27 -6.55 -11.62
C VAL A 345 6.48 -7.26 -11.02
N LEU A 346 7.68 -7.01 -11.55
CA LEU A 346 8.92 -7.62 -11.06
C LEU A 346 9.22 -7.23 -9.61
N ILE A 347 8.95 -5.99 -9.18
CA ILE A 347 9.07 -5.58 -7.76
C ILE A 347 8.22 -6.50 -6.87
N GLY A 348 6.96 -6.73 -7.24
CA GLY A 348 6.05 -7.61 -6.51
C GLY A 348 6.54 -9.06 -6.45
N ILE A 349 6.99 -9.61 -7.58
CA ILE A 349 7.54 -10.98 -7.65
C ILE A 349 8.81 -11.12 -6.80
N LEU A 350 9.73 -10.17 -6.89
CA LEU A 350 10.97 -10.18 -6.12
C LEU A 350 10.70 -10.04 -4.63
N ALA A 351 9.79 -9.14 -4.23
CA ALA A 351 9.34 -9.02 -2.84
C ALA A 351 8.75 -10.33 -2.33
N TRP A 352 7.90 -10.99 -3.13
CA TRP A 352 7.31 -12.27 -2.78
C TRP A 352 8.34 -13.39 -2.58
N ARG A 353 9.30 -13.51 -3.50
CA ARG A 353 10.38 -14.51 -3.43
C ARG A 353 11.30 -14.24 -2.24
N LYS A 354 11.69 -12.98 -2.04
CA LYS A 354 12.52 -12.57 -0.91
C LYS A 354 11.82 -12.79 0.41
N ALA A 355 10.52 -12.54 0.52
CA ALA A 355 9.75 -12.83 1.73
C ALA A 355 9.80 -14.33 2.11
N ASN A 356 9.72 -15.25 1.13
CA ASN A 356 9.90 -16.68 1.39
C ASN A 356 11.31 -17.00 1.89
N GLU A 357 12.33 -16.45 1.24
CA GLU A 357 13.73 -16.64 1.59
C GLU A 357 14.02 -16.12 3.01
N VAL A 358 13.61 -14.89 3.32
CA VAL A 358 13.77 -14.25 4.63
C VAL A 358 13.01 -15.02 5.70
N ALA A 359 11.78 -15.46 5.42
CA ALA A 359 11.00 -16.28 6.35
C ALA A 359 11.65 -17.64 6.62
N ALA A 360 12.37 -18.22 5.67
CA ALA A 360 13.11 -19.46 5.87
C ALA A 360 14.37 -19.22 6.71
N LYS A 361 15.18 -18.20 6.36
CA LYS A 361 16.38 -17.80 7.12
C LYS A 361 16.05 -17.51 8.58
N ALA A 362 15.01 -16.72 8.83
CA ALA A 362 14.63 -16.29 10.17
C ALA A 362 14.16 -17.43 11.09
N ARG A 363 13.69 -18.57 10.55
CA ARG A 363 13.26 -19.71 11.40
C ARG A 363 14.40 -20.38 12.15
N HIS A 364 15.61 -20.29 11.60
CA HIS A 364 16.79 -20.94 12.17
C HIS A 364 17.50 -20.05 13.20
N GLU A 365 17.02 -18.83 13.42
CA GLU A 365 17.61 -17.87 14.36
C GLU A 365 16.62 -17.53 15.48
N PRO A 366 16.92 -17.91 16.74
CA PRO A 366 16.00 -17.70 17.86
C PRO A 366 15.50 -16.25 18.02
N GLU A 367 16.35 -15.26 17.73
CA GLU A 367 16.00 -13.83 17.80
C GLU A 367 14.88 -13.44 16.83
N PHE A 368 14.82 -14.08 15.65
CA PHE A 368 13.91 -13.71 14.56
C PHE A 368 12.75 -14.67 14.39
N ALA A 369 12.90 -15.92 14.83
CA ALA A 369 11.95 -17.01 14.60
C ALA A 369 10.54 -16.71 15.12
N ALA A 370 10.42 -15.91 16.19
CA ALA A 370 9.15 -15.58 16.84
C ALA A 370 8.27 -14.60 16.05
N TRP A 371 8.84 -13.80 15.14
CA TRP A 371 8.10 -12.67 14.54
C TRP A 371 8.34 -12.53 13.02
N ALA A 372 9.58 -12.62 12.55
CA ALA A 372 9.92 -12.32 11.15
C ALA A 372 9.24 -13.27 10.15
N PRO A 373 9.18 -14.61 10.37
CA PRO A 373 8.47 -15.50 9.45
C PRO A 373 6.97 -15.18 9.33
N LEU A 374 6.34 -14.73 10.42
CA LEU A 374 4.93 -14.33 10.38
C LEU A 374 4.77 -13.02 9.61
N LEU A 375 5.62 -12.01 9.88
CA LEU A 375 5.56 -10.74 9.17
C LEU A 375 5.76 -10.90 7.66
N MET A 376 6.70 -11.75 7.23
CA MET A 376 6.93 -12.04 5.82
C MET A 376 5.70 -12.67 5.16
N ARG A 377 5.05 -13.64 5.82
CA ARG A 377 3.81 -14.25 5.33
C ARG A 377 2.66 -13.24 5.26
N MET A 378 2.53 -12.35 6.25
CA MET A 378 1.49 -11.31 6.24
C MET A 378 1.76 -10.24 5.19
N SER A 379 3.03 -9.93 4.91
CA SER A 379 3.43 -9.07 3.80
C SER A 379 3.03 -9.68 2.45
N GLN A 380 3.23 -10.99 2.26
CA GLN A 380 2.74 -11.70 1.07
C GLN A 380 1.21 -11.71 0.98
N ALA A 381 0.50 -11.94 2.09
CA ALA A 381 -0.97 -11.92 2.09
C ALA A 381 -1.52 -10.53 1.72
N SER A 382 -0.89 -9.47 2.22
CA SER A 382 -1.23 -8.09 1.87
C SER A 382 -0.97 -7.81 0.39
N LEU A 383 0.20 -8.21 -0.13
CA LEU A 383 0.55 -8.07 -1.55
C LEU A 383 -0.39 -8.89 -2.46
N ALA A 384 -0.84 -10.07 -2.04
CA ALA A 384 -1.82 -10.87 -2.77
C ALA A 384 -3.18 -10.15 -2.85
N GLY A 385 -3.65 -9.61 -1.72
CA GLY A 385 -4.86 -8.80 -1.67
C GLY A 385 -4.78 -7.58 -2.59
N PHE A 386 -3.63 -6.89 -2.59
CA PHE A 386 -3.39 -5.75 -3.47
C PHE A 386 -3.31 -6.15 -4.96
N ALA A 387 -2.62 -7.25 -5.29
CA ALA A 387 -2.49 -7.71 -6.68
C ALA A 387 -3.85 -8.07 -7.30
N VAL A 388 -4.76 -8.64 -6.50
CA VAL A 388 -6.13 -8.99 -6.92
C VAL A 388 -7.04 -7.75 -6.92
N GLY A 389 -7.07 -6.98 -5.83
CA GLY A 389 -7.92 -5.79 -5.73
C GLY A 389 -7.52 -4.68 -6.69
N GLY A 390 -6.21 -4.47 -6.84
CA GLY A 390 -5.61 -3.50 -7.76
C GLY A 390 -5.82 -3.85 -9.23
N ALA A 391 -6.15 -5.09 -9.58
CA ALA A 391 -6.56 -5.43 -10.95
C ALA A 391 -7.81 -4.64 -11.40
N PHE A 392 -8.56 -4.08 -10.46
CA PHE A 392 -9.78 -3.29 -10.67
C PHE A 392 -9.67 -1.82 -10.26
N LEU A 393 -8.46 -1.30 -9.95
CA LEU A 393 -8.23 0.07 -9.49
C LEU A 393 -6.94 0.67 -10.05
N SER A 394 -6.94 1.98 -10.28
CA SER A 394 -5.75 2.74 -10.71
C SER A 394 -4.94 3.21 -9.50
N LEU A 395 -4.21 2.28 -8.87
CA LEU A 395 -3.45 2.50 -7.63
C LEU A 395 -1.93 2.26 -7.77
N VAL A 396 -1.35 2.43 -8.97
CA VAL A 396 0.11 2.26 -9.17
C VAL A 396 0.90 3.19 -8.25
N HIS A 397 0.43 4.41 -8.04
CA HIS A 397 1.11 5.42 -7.23
C HIS A 397 0.62 5.47 -5.78
N PHE A 398 -0.09 4.44 -5.32
CA PHE A 398 -0.48 4.34 -3.92
C PHE A 398 0.70 3.86 -3.07
N ASP A 399 0.96 4.51 -1.94
CA ASP A 399 2.13 4.28 -1.10
C ASP A 399 2.14 2.92 -0.40
N LEU A 400 0.96 2.39 -0.02
CA LEU A 400 0.83 1.25 0.90
C LEU A 400 1.49 -0.04 0.39
N PRO A 401 1.34 -0.47 -0.87
CA PRO A 401 2.02 -1.63 -1.41
C PRO A 401 3.54 -1.51 -1.31
N TYR A 402 4.09 -0.32 -1.51
CA TYR A 402 5.51 -0.07 -1.43
C TYR A 402 6.04 -0.15 0.01
N TYR A 403 5.24 0.22 1.02
CA TYR A 403 5.58 -0.09 2.42
C TYR A 403 5.63 -1.59 2.69
N MET A 404 4.79 -2.40 2.03
CA MET A 404 4.82 -3.87 2.20
C MET A 404 6.06 -4.49 1.62
N VAL A 405 6.49 -4.02 0.45
CA VAL A 405 7.80 -4.32 -0.12
C VAL A 405 8.91 -3.83 0.82
N GLY A 406 8.77 -2.63 1.36
CA GLY A 406 9.68 -2.03 2.34
C GLY A 406 9.87 -2.91 3.59
N PHE A 407 8.81 -3.49 4.15
CA PHE A 407 8.93 -4.40 5.28
C PHE A 407 9.78 -5.64 4.96
N VAL A 408 9.64 -6.22 3.77
CA VAL A 408 10.48 -7.34 3.33
C VAL A 408 11.96 -6.93 3.29
N VAL A 409 12.24 -5.78 2.69
CA VAL A 409 13.61 -5.21 2.60
C VAL A 409 14.18 -4.91 3.99
N LEU A 410 13.38 -4.30 4.87
CA LEU A 410 13.78 -3.93 6.23
C LEU A 410 14.12 -5.14 7.09
N VAL A 411 13.33 -6.22 7.01
CA VAL A 411 13.59 -7.45 7.76
C VAL A 411 14.83 -8.17 7.21
N ASP A 412 14.95 -8.31 5.89
CA ASP A 412 16.14 -8.92 5.28
C ASP A 412 17.42 -8.21 5.71
N ALA A 413 17.43 -6.88 5.60
CA ALA A 413 18.61 -6.10 5.91
C ALA A 413 18.90 -6.01 7.42
N THR A 414 17.87 -6.07 8.28
CA THR A 414 18.06 -6.23 9.74
C THR A 414 18.77 -7.55 10.07
N ILE A 415 18.33 -8.66 9.47
CA ILE A 415 18.95 -9.98 9.70
C ILE A 415 20.39 -9.99 9.16
N ASN A 416 20.61 -9.45 7.96
CA ASN A 416 21.93 -9.44 7.34
C ASN A 416 22.95 -8.57 8.11
N GLU A 417 22.55 -7.42 8.64
CA GLU A 417 23.42 -6.57 9.47
C GLU A 417 23.76 -7.22 10.81
N ARG A 418 22.80 -7.90 11.44
CA ARG A 418 23.02 -8.65 12.69
C ARG A 418 23.99 -9.81 12.48
N ARG A 419 23.84 -10.59 11.41
CA ARG A 419 24.78 -11.66 11.04
C ARG A 419 26.20 -11.14 10.80
N LYS A 420 26.36 -10.04 10.06
CA LYS A 420 27.68 -9.42 9.83
C LYS A 420 28.33 -8.98 11.15
N SER A 421 27.53 -8.40 12.04
CA SER A 421 28.01 -7.95 13.36
C SER A 421 28.44 -9.13 14.25
N ALA A 422 27.68 -10.23 14.25
CA ALA A 422 28.01 -11.44 14.99
C ALA A 422 29.31 -12.09 14.48
N SER A 423 29.44 -12.28 13.16
CA SER A 423 30.64 -12.83 12.54
C SER A 423 31.89 -11.97 12.83
N THR A 424 31.76 -10.64 12.82
CA THR A 424 32.89 -9.74 13.15
C THR A 424 33.35 -9.91 14.60
N ARG A 425 32.42 -10.13 15.54
CA ARG A 425 32.74 -10.36 16.96
C ARG A 425 33.43 -11.70 17.17
N GLU A 426 32.93 -12.78 16.55
CA GLU A 426 33.56 -14.10 16.61
C GLU A 426 35.01 -14.06 16.10
N VAL A 427 35.27 -13.34 15.00
CA VAL A 427 36.64 -13.15 14.48
C VAL A 427 37.51 -12.35 15.45
N GLN A 428 36.99 -11.30 16.08
CA GLN A 428 37.73 -10.50 17.06
C GLN A 428 38.07 -11.29 18.34
N GLU A 429 37.18 -12.17 18.78
CA GLU A 429 37.40 -13.03 19.95
C GLU A 429 38.36 -14.19 19.66
N ALA A 430 38.46 -14.63 18.40
CA ALA A 430 39.37 -15.69 17.96
C ALA A 430 40.83 -15.23 17.77
N VAL A 431 41.11 -13.92 17.72
CA VAL A 431 42.49 -13.40 17.65
C VAL A 431 43.10 -13.41 19.06
N PRO A 432 44.16 -14.20 19.34
CA PRO A 432 44.77 -14.24 20.67
C PRO A 432 45.30 -12.84 21.03
N ARG A 433 44.95 -12.36 22.23
CA ARG A 433 45.49 -11.10 22.75
C ARG A 433 47.00 -11.23 22.90
N PRO A 434 47.81 -10.26 22.46
CA PRO A 434 49.24 -10.30 22.68
C PRO A 434 49.49 -10.39 24.19
N THR A 435 50.16 -11.46 24.61
CA THR A 435 50.65 -11.63 25.97
C THR A 435 51.70 -10.56 26.21
N SER A 436 51.38 -9.59 27.06
CA SER A 436 52.29 -8.54 27.54
C SER A 436 53.41 -9.12 28.40
#